data_AF-M6ZGC9-F1
#
_entry.id   AF-M6ZGC9-F1
#
_cell.length_a   1.000
_cell.length_b   1.000
_cell.length_c   1.000
_cell.angle_alpha   90.00
_cell.angle_beta   90.00
_cell.angle_gamma   90.00
#
_symmetry.space_group_name_H-M   'P 1'
#
loop_
_entity.id
_entity.type
_entity.pdbx_description
1 polymer ?
#
loop_
_entity_poly.entity_id
_entity_poly.type
_entity_poly.pdbx_seq_one_letter_code
_entity_poly.pdbx_strand_id
1 'polypeptide(L)'
;MSADAWIHPVKEFTKTISKALEYTKEHLVLLGIKPNRPEIGYGYIEAGKSTDACFAVKSFYEKPDVKTALKYIKKKNFYWNPGIFLWRTSIILEEFKTYSPKILDPLKERFPFKKAGELAAAFKIIPSEPVDIAIMEKSSRIKMVEASFDWDDVGSWTSLERVMPGDELGNRHMGKTILFHKSSGNITQTRKEFTAVLGVNDLIVVEEEDVLFISTKSGIGDIKNLVSELRKNKTLQKYTE
;
A
#
# COMPACT_ATOMS: atom_id res chain seq x y z
N MET A 1 5.73 -5.66 -5.70
CA MET A 1 5.58 -4.26 -5.30
C MET A 1 4.26 -3.77 -5.84
N SER A 2 3.48 -3.07 -5.02
CA SER A 2 2.23 -2.46 -5.47
C SER A 2 2.50 -1.23 -6.36
N ALA A 3 1.52 -0.83 -7.17
CA ALA A 3 1.67 0.26 -8.14
C ALA A 3 1.22 1.63 -7.61
N ASP A 4 0.67 1.65 -6.39
CA ASP A 4 -0.03 2.76 -5.74
C ASP A 4 0.76 3.39 -4.58
N ALA A 5 1.96 2.86 -4.27
CA ALA A 5 2.79 3.37 -3.21
C ALA A 5 3.55 4.65 -3.61
N TRP A 6 3.65 5.60 -2.67
CA TRP A 6 4.60 6.71 -2.76
C TRP A 6 5.95 6.28 -2.18
N ILE A 7 7.03 6.55 -2.90
CA ILE A 7 8.40 6.18 -2.51
C ILE A 7 9.33 7.37 -2.75
N HIS A 8 10.08 7.77 -1.72
CA HIS A 8 11.03 8.88 -1.82
C HIS A 8 12.25 8.70 -0.90
N PRO A 9 13.47 9.05 -1.31
CA PRO A 9 13.90 9.31 -2.68
C PRO A 9 14.12 8.00 -3.45
N VAL A 10 13.84 8.00 -4.76
CA VAL A 10 13.98 6.81 -5.63
C VAL A 10 15.39 6.21 -5.59
N LYS A 11 16.43 7.03 -5.42
CA LYS A 11 17.82 6.56 -5.31
C LYS A 11 18.05 5.63 -4.10
N GLU A 12 17.47 5.96 -2.94
CA GLU A 12 17.59 5.13 -1.73
C GLU A 12 16.75 3.86 -1.84
N PHE A 13 15.60 3.94 -2.52
CA PHE A 13 14.83 2.75 -2.90
C PHE A 13 15.65 1.80 -3.78
N THR A 14 16.25 2.28 -4.87
CA THR A 14 17.08 1.45 -5.75
C THR A 14 18.24 0.81 -4.99
N LYS A 15 18.93 1.57 -4.13
CA LYS A 15 20.01 1.05 -3.29
C LYS A 15 19.53 -0.06 -2.34
N THR A 16 18.38 0.14 -1.70
CA THR A 16 17.76 -0.88 -0.84
C THR A 16 17.44 -2.15 -1.63
N ILE A 17 16.86 -2.01 -2.83
CA ILE A 17 16.55 -3.14 -3.72
C ILE A 17 17.81 -3.89 -4.12
N SER A 18 18.88 -3.20 -4.53
CA SER A 18 20.15 -3.84 -4.90
C SER A 18 20.71 -4.67 -3.75
N LYS A 19 20.68 -4.15 -2.53
CA LYS A 19 21.09 -4.89 -1.33
C LYS A 19 20.19 -6.09 -1.06
N ALA A 20 18.86 -5.91 -1.17
CA ALA A 20 17.90 -6.98 -0.94
C ALA A 20 18.06 -8.15 -1.92
N LEU A 21 18.42 -7.87 -3.18
CA LEU A 21 18.64 -8.89 -4.20
C LEU A 21 19.76 -9.88 -3.84
N GLU A 22 20.76 -9.48 -3.05
CA GLU A 22 21.87 -10.36 -2.65
C GLU A 22 21.40 -11.59 -1.86
N TYR A 23 20.32 -11.46 -1.08
CA TYR A 23 19.78 -12.55 -0.25
C TYR A 23 18.76 -13.44 -0.98
N THR A 24 18.26 -13.01 -2.15
CA THR A 24 17.22 -13.74 -2.92
C THR A 24 17.68 -15.06 -3.52
N LYS A 25 18.99 -15.35 -3.48
CA LYS A 25 19.55 -16.62 -3.93
C LYS A 25 18.93 -17.81 -3.21
N GLU A 26 18.64 -17.64 -1.91
CA GLU A 26 18.17 -18.71 -1.03
C GLU A 26 16.95 -18.34 -0.20
N HIS A 27 16.51 -17.08 -0.21
CA HIS A 27 15.45 -16.59 0.68
C HIS A 27 14.36 -15.86 -0.09
N LEU A 28 13.15 -15.87 0.50
CA LEU A 28 12.13 -14.88 0.21
C LEU A 28 12.53 -13.61 0.98
N VAL A 29 12.67 -12.49 0.27
CA VAL A 29 13.09 -11.22 0.86
C VAL A 29 11.92 -10.26 0.85
N LEU A 30 11.73 -9.54 1.96
CA LEU A 30 10.85 -8.38 1.99
C LEU A 30 11.56 -7.16 2.56
N LEU A 31 10.99 -5.99 2.28
CA LEU A 31 11.47 -4.74 2.88
C LEU A 31 10.68 -4.43 4.16
N GLY A 32 11.34 -3.78 5.11
CA GLY A 32 10.71 -3.27 6.33
C GLY A 32 10.92 -1.76 6.48
N ILE A 33 9.83 -1.01 6.64
CA ILE A 33 9.88 0.44 6.88
C ILE A 33 9.86 0.71 8.38
N LYS A 34 10.70 1.63 8.87
CA LYS A 34 10.68 2.02 10.28
C LYS A 34 9.37 2.77 10.60
N PRO A 35 8.56 2.31 11.56
CA PRO A 35 7.31 2.97 11.90
C PRO A 35 7.59 4.33 12.54
N ASN A 36 6.91 5.37 12.06
CA ASN A 36 6.96 6.71 12.65
C ASN A 36 5.64 7.14 13.30
N ARG A 37 4.59 6.31 13.18
CA ARG A 37 3.28 6.49 13.83
C ARG A 37 2.63 5.12 14.13
N PRO A 38 1.65 5.04 15.04
CA PRO A 38 0.90 3.80 15.28
C PRO A 38 -0.15 3.59 14.17
N GLU A 39 0.30 3.24 12.98
CA GLU A 39 -0.60 2.96 11.85
C GLU A 39 -1.36 1.64 12.06
N ILE A 40 -2.67 1.64 11.82
CA ILE A 40 -3.54 0.46 11.96
C ILE A 40 -3.94 -0.12 10.60
N GLY A 41 -3.72 0.63 9.51
CA GLY A 41 -3.95 0.18 8.15
C GLY A 41 -2.84 -0.74 7.59
N TYR A 42 -1.69 -0.81 8.25
CA TYR A 42 -0.50 -1.52 7.74
C TYR A 42 -0.27 -2.86 8.46
N GLY A 43 0.35 -3.80 7.75
CA GLY A 43 0.99 -4.96 8.34
C GLY A 43 2.27 -4.58 9.09
N TYR A 44 2.59 -5.32 10.15
CA TYR A 44 3.82 -5.18 10.93
C TYR A 44 4.66 -6.46 10.86
N ILE A 45 5.97 -6.27 10.88
CA ILE A 45 6.98 -7.33 10.89
C ILE A 45 7.75 -7.21 12.20
N GLU A 46 7.77 -8.27 13.00
CA GLU A 46 8.71 -8.39 14.11
C GLU A 46 10.03 -8.96 13.58
N ALA A 47 11.06 -8.13 13.56
CA ALA A 47 12.41 -8.54 13.23
C ALA A 47 13.01 -9.39 14.36
N GLY A 48 13.65 -10.49 13.97
CA GLY A 48 14.45 -11.36 14.81
C GLY A 48 15.93 -10.98 14.79
N LYS A 49 16.80 -11.99 14.87
CA LYS A 49 18.25 -11.80 14.88
C LYS A 49 18.74 -11.15 13.58
N SER A 50 19.59 -10.15 13.72
CA SER A 50 20.29 -9.52 12.58
C SER A 50 21.43 -10.41 12.08
N THR A 51 21.58 -10.51 10.77
CA THR A 51 22.67 -11.23 10.09
C THR A 51 23.12 -10.43 8.87
N ASP A 52 24.41 -10.07 8.80
CA ASP A 52 25.09 -9.51 7.63
C ASP A 52 24.26 -8.46 6.87
N ALA A 53 23.61 -7.55 7.60
CA ALA A 53 22.78 -6.44 7.08
C ALA A 53 21.33 -6.73 6.66
N CYS A 54 20.78 -7.90 7.03
CA CYS A 54 19.35 -8.21 7.03
C CYS A 54 18.90 -8.73 8.40
N PHE A 55 17.60 -8.98 8.57
CA PHE A 55 17.02 -9.58 9.77
C PHE A 55 16.29 -10.87 9.40
N ALA A 56 16.35 -11.87 10.29
CA ALA A 56 15.35 -12.93 10.27
C ALA A 56 13.96 -12.34 10.59
N VAL A 57 12.89 -12.92 10.05
CA VAL A 57 11.53 -12.55 10.43
C VAL A 57 11.04 -13.49 11.52
N LYS A 58 10.59 -12.92 12.64
CA LYS A 58 10.06 -13.69 13.75
C LYS A 58 8.55 -13.88 13.63
N SER A 59 7.82 -12.83 13.26
CA SER A 59 6.36 -12.87 13.13
C SER A 59 5.85 -11.74 12.22
N PHE A 60 4.70 -11.99 11.60
CA PHE A 60 3.90 -10.99 10.89
C PHE A 60 2.61 -10.72 11.66
N TYR A 61 2.14 -9.48 11.60
CA TYR A 61 0.90 -9.04 12.22
C TYR A 61 0.14 -8.13 11.26
N GLU A 62 -1.02 -8.55 10.77
CA GLU A 62 -1.83 -7.75 9.85
C GLU A 62 -2.76 -6.81 10.62
N LYS A 63 -2.70 -5.51 10.31
CA LYS A 63 -3.65 -4.46 10.74
C LYS A 63 -4.04 -4.54 12.23
N PRO A 64 -3.07 -4.33 13.14
CA PRO A 64 -3.32 -4.39 14.57
C PRO A 64 -4.26 -3.27 15.04
N ASP A 65 -4.89 -3.48 16.20
CA ASP A 65 -5.61 -2.39 16.88
C ASP A 65 -4.65 -1.27 17.33
N VAL A 66 -5.21 -0.08 17.63
CA VAL A 66 -4.44 1.11 18.02
C VAL A 66 -3.55 0.86 19.25
N LYS A 67 -4.04 0.13 20.28
CA LYS A 67 -3.25 -0.15 21.49
C LYS A 67 -2.07 -1.06 21.17
N THR A 68 -2.26 -1.99 20.25
CA THR A 68 -1.24 -2.93 19.78
C THR A 68 -0.21 -2.23 18.90
N ALA A 69 -0.63 -1.39 17.94
CA ALA A 69 0.26 -0.55 17.13
C ALA A 69 1.14 0.37 18.00
N LEU A 70 0.55 0.99 19.05
CA LEU A 70 1.29 1.79 20.03
C LEU A 70 2.34 1.00 20.80
N LYS A 71 2.14 -0.30 21.03
CA LYS A 71 3.15 -1.17 21.65
C LYS A 71 4.25 -1.51 20.65
N TYR A 72 3.90 -1.75 19.38
CA TYR A 72 4.86 -2.10 18.33
C TYR A 72 5.83 -0.96 18.06
N ILE A 73 5.35 0.27 17.86
CA ILE A 73 6.22 1.42 17.57
C ILE A 73 7.22 1.73 18.70
N LYS A 74 6.89 1.40 19.95
CA LYS A 74 7.81 1.55 21.10
C LYS A 74 8.97 0.57 21.06
N LYS A 75 8.85 -0.53 20.31
CA LYS A 75 9.89 -1.54 20.16
C LYS A 75 10.71 -1.25 18.91
N LYS A 76 12.04 -1.27 19.05
CA LYS A 76 12.97 -1.00 17.94
C LYS A 76 13.03 -2.11 16.89
N ASN A 77 12.43 -3.27 17.16
CA ASN A 77 12.45 -4.44 16.28
C ASN A 77 11.15 -4.64 15.49
N PHE A 78 10.26 -3.64 15.46
CA PHE A 78 9.04 -3.69 14.65
C PHE A 78 9.16 -2.75 13.44
N TYR A 79 8.69 -3.25 12.30
CA TYR A 79 8.71 -2.58 11.01
C TYR A 79 7.33 -2.66 10.37
N TRP A 80 6.98 -1.70 9.51
CA TRP A 80 5.84 -1.86 8.63
C TRP A 80 6.19 -2.74 7.43
N ASN A 81 5.22 -3.54 6.99
CA ASN A 81 5.27 -4.30 5.73
C ASN A 81 4.76 -3.41 4.58
N PRO A 82 5.62 -2.97 3.65
CA PRO A 82 5.22 -2.14 2.51
C PRO A 82 4.68 -2.97 1.33
N GLY A 83 4.53 -4.30 1.46
CA GLY A 83 4.11 -5.16 0.35
C GLY A 83 5.15 -5.29 -0.78
N ILE A 84 6.43 -5.09 -0.45
CA ILE A 84 7.55 -5.17 -1.39
C ILE A 84 8.34 -6.46 -1.11
N PHE A 85 8.19 -7.42 -2.02
CA PHE A 85 8.84 -8.72 -1.97
C PHE A 85 9.81 -8.93 -3.13
N LEU A 86 10.89 -9.66 -2.87
CA LEU A 86 11.90 -10.04 -3.83
C LEU A 86 12.24 -11.53 -3.63
N TRP A 87 12.27 -12.29 -4.71
CA TRP A 87 12.62 -13.71 -4.68
C TRP A 87 13.05 -14.19 -6.07
N ARG A 88 13.73 -15.33 -6.11
CA ARG A 88 13.87 -16.11 -7.33
C ARG A 88 12.57 -16.86 -7.62
N THR A 89 12.20 -16.94 -8.89
CA THR A 89 11.03 -17.71 -9.35
C THR A 89 11.08 -19.16 -8.89
N SER A 90 12.25 -19.81 -8.92
CA SER A 90 12.41 -21.19 -8.43
C SER A 90 12.05 -21.33 -6.95
N ILE A 91 12.53 -20.40 -6.11
CA ILE A 91 12.34 -20.43 -4.66
C ILE A 91 10.86 -20.21 -4.33
N ILE A 92 10.21 -19.20 -4.91
CA ILE A 92 8.80 -18.96 -4.60
C ILE A 92 7.90 -20.13 -5.07
N LEU A 93 8.24 -20.81 -6.17
CA LEU A 93 7.50 -22.00 -6.62
C LEU A 93 7.69 -23.20 -5.67
N GLU A 94 8.87 -23.38 -5.09
CA GLU A 94 9.11 -24.38 -4.02
C GLU A 94 8.23 -24.09 -2.79
N GLU A 95 8.17 -22.82 -2.37
CA GLU A 95 7.37 -22.39 -1.23
C GLU A 95 5.86 -22.55 -1.49
N PHE A 96 5.39 -22.21 -2.70
CA PHE A 96 4.00 -22.45 -3.10
C PHE A 96 3.65 -23.94 -3.09
N LYS A 97 4.55 -24.80 -3.59
CA LYS A 97 4.34 -26.27 -3.57
C LYS A 97 4.15 -26.79 -2.15
N THR A 98 4.88 -26.23 -1.18
CA THR A 98 4.82 -26.63 0.23
C THR A 98 3.60 -26.07 0.94
N TYR A 99 3.33 -24.77 0.81
CA TYR A 99 2.38 -24.06 1.66
C TYR A 99 1.03 -23.76 1.02
N SER A 100 0.94 -23.77 -0.31
CA SER A 100 -0.31 -23.53 -1.03
C SER A 100 -0.36 -24.24 -2.41
N PRO A 101 -0.25 -25.59 -2.45
CA PRO A 101 -0.33 -26.35 -3.70
C PRO A 101 -1.65 -26.12 -4.44
N LYS A 102 -2.74 -25.89 -3.70
CA LYS A 102 -4.06 -25.50 -4.23
C LYS A 102 -4.06 -24.25 -5.14
N ILE A 103 -3.08 -23.36 -4.99
CA ILE A 103 -2.89 -22.21 -5.90
C ILE A 103 -2.00 -22.62 -7.09
N LEU A 104 -0.92 -23.35 -6.83
CA LEU A 104 0.09 -23.67 -7.83
C LEU A 104 -0.34 -24.74 -8.83
N ASP A 105 -0.94 -25.83 -8.38
CA ASP A 105 -1.25 -26.99 -9.21
C ASP A 105 -2.22 -26.65 -10.36
N PRO A 106 -3.33 -25.90 -10.14
CA PRO A 106 -4.22 -25.47 -11.22
C PRO A 106 -3.56 -24.64 -12.32
N LEU A 107 -2.49 -23.91 -11.98
CA LEU A 107 -1.70 -23.12 -12.93
C LEU A 107 -0.69 -24.02 -13.65
N LYS A 108 0.01 -24.87 -12.91
CA LYS A 108 1.07 -25.75 -13.43
C LYS A 108 0.54 -26.77 -14.43
N GLU A 109 -0.61 -27.39 -14.15
CA GLU A 109 -1.23 -28.40 -15.04
C GLU A 109 -1.64 -27.83 -16.40
N ARG A 110 -1.85 -26.50 -16.47
CA ARG A 110 -2.30 -25.80 -17.67
C ARG A 110 -1.21 -24.97 -18.34
N PHE A 111 -0.01 -24.92 -17.76
CA PHE A 111 1.09 -24.11 -18.28
C PHE A 111 1.93 -24.89 -19.31
N PRO A 112 2.39 -24.26 -20.42
CA PRO A 112 2.08 -22.90 -20.82
C PRO A 112 0.64 -22.78 -21.34
N PHE A 113 -0.04 -21.68 -21.00
CA PHE A 113 -1.37 -21.37 -21.53
C PHE A 113 -1.27 -21.11 -23.03
N LYS A 114 -1.95 -21.91 -23.84
CA LYS A 114 -1.88 -21.83 -25.31
C LYS A 114 -3.12 -21.21 -25.93
N LYS A 115 -4.25 -21.21 -25.20
CA LYS A 115 -5.52 -20.66 -25.69
C LYS A 115 -6.03 -19.54 -24.81
N ALA A 116 -6.71 -18.58 -25.43
CA ALA A 116 -7.44 -17.55 -24.72
C ALA A 116 -8.47 -18.19 -23.77
N GLY A 117 -8.54 -17.71 -22.54
CA GLY A 117 -9.48 -18.20 -21.52
C GLY A 117 -8.97 -19.34 -20.64
N GLU A 118 -7.86 -20.04 -20.96
CA GLU A 118 -7.32 -21.10 -20.10
C GLU A 118 -6.85 -20.56 -18.74
N LEU A 119 -6.22 -19.37 -18.74
CA LEU A 119 -5.85 -18.66 -17.53
C LEU A 119 -7.10 -18.28 -16.70
N ALA A 120 -8.13 -17.74 -17.36
CA ALA A 120 -9.37 -17.34 -16.69
C ALA A 120 -10.08 -18.56 -16.07
N ALA A 121 -10.09 -19.71 -16.76
CA ALA A 121 -10.63 -20.96 -16.23
C ALA A 121 -9.84 -21.45 -15.01
N ALA A 122 -8.51 -21.29 -15.01
CA ALA A 122 -7.69 -21.62 -13.84
C ALA A 122 -8.01 -20.73 -12.64
N PHE A 123 -8.12 -19.42 -12.86
CA PHE A 123 -8.44 -18.45 -11.80
C PHE A 123 -9.81 -18.68 -11.14
N LYS A 124 -10.78 -19.31 -11.82
CA LYS A 124 -12.09 -19.65 -11.23
C LYS A 124 -12.01 -20.66 -10.09
N ILE A 125 -10.98 -21.49 -10.04
CA ILE A 125 -10.83 -22.55 -9.04
C ILE A 125 -9.69 -22.30 -8.04
N ILE A 126 -8.87 -21.27 -8.30
CA ILE A 126 -7.78 -20.88 -7.40
C ILE A 126 -8.39 -20.09 -6.23
N PRO A 127 -8.03 -20.40 -4.98
CA PRO A 127 -8.50 -19.62 -3.84
C PRO A 127 -7.93 -18.19 -3.90
N SER A 128 -8.78 -17.22 -3.56
CA SER A 128 -8.37 -15.82 -3.43
C SER A 128 -7.69 -15.60 -2.08
N GLU A 129 -6.38 -15.86 -2.03
CA GLU A 129 -5.56 -15.71 -0.83
C GLU A 129 -4.36 -14.79 -1.12
N PRO A 130 -4.14 -13.73 -0.31
CA PRO A 130 -2.95 -12.90 -0.40
C PRO A 130 -1.67 -13.72 -0.20
N VAL A 131 -0.58 -13.32 -0.85
CA VAL A 131 0.72 -14.01 -0.73
C VAL A 131 1.25 -13.98 0.70
N ASP A 132 0.95 -12.92 1.46
CA ASP A 132 1.28 -12.78 2.87
C ASP A 132 0.76 -13.98 3.68
N ILE A 133 -0.52 -14.31 3.53
CA ILE A 133 -1.18 -15.44 4.22
C ILE A 133 -0.80 -16.78 3.59
N ALA A 134 -0.76 -16.84 2.25
CA ALA A 134 -0.51 -18.08 1.54
C ALA A 134 0.90 -18.62 1.81
N ILE A 135 1.90 -17.72 1.89
CA ILE A 135 3.33 -18.05 1.92
C ILE A 135 4.06 -17.36 3.08
N MET A 136 4.00 -16.03 3.18
CA MET A 136 4.93 -15.27 4.06
C MET A 136 4.71 -15.51 5.56
N GLU A 137 3.50 -15.78 6.00
CA GLU A 137 3.24 -16.12 7.41
C GLU A 137 3.70 -17.54 7.78
N LYS A 138 3.93 -18.41 6.80
CA LYS A 138 4.21 -19.84 7.00
C LYS A 138 5.66 -20.21 6.72
N SER A 139 6.31 -19.49 5.81
CA SER A 139 7.67 -19.78 5.39
C SER A 139 8.69 -19.44 6.47
N SER A 140 9.63 -20.36 6.71
CA SER A 140 10.81 -20.13 7.55
C SER A 140 11.98 -19.49 6.78
N ARG A 141 11.84 -19.35 5.46
CA ARG A 141 12.91 -18.96 4.54
C ARG A 141 12.92 -17.47 4.23
N ILE A 142 12.50 -16.66 5.20
CA ILE A 142 12.22 -15.23 5.01
C ILE A 142 13.33 -14.37 5.63
N LYS A 143 13.77 -13.37 4.88
CA LYS A 143 14.66 -12.31 5.35
C LYS A 143 14.02 -10.95 5.14
N MET A 144 14.19 -10.06 6.10
CA MET A 144 13.77 -8.67 5.98
C MET A 144 15.00 -7.77 5.81
N VAL A 145 14.95 -6.87 4.84
CA VAL A 145 15.92 -5.78 4.68
C VAL A 145 15.26 -4.49 5.11
N GLU A 146 15.89 -3.78 6.06
CA GLU A 146 15.43 -2.45 6.46
C GLU A 146 15.59 -1.47 5.30
N ALA A 147 14.52 -0.73 5.00
CA ALA A 147 14.49 0.29 3.98
C ALA A 147 15.14 1.60 4.43
N SER A 148 15.88 2.25 3.52
CA SER A 148 16.50 3.56 3.74
C SER A 148 15.75 4.71 3.06
N PHE A 149 14.49 4.52 2.71
CA PHE A 149 13.62 5.47 2.01
C PHE A 149 12.29 5.64 2.74
N ASP A 150 11.62 6.75 2.46
CA ASP A 150 10.26 7.03 2.90
C ASP A 150 9.25 6.34 1.98
N TRP A 151 8.19 5.84 2.61
CA TRP A 151 7.12 5.10 1.96
C TRP A 151 5.78 5.44 2.60
N ASP A 152 4.74 5.52 1.78
CA ASP A 152 3.35 5.56 2.21
C ASP A 152 2.48 4.82 1.17
N ASP A 153 1.44 4.14 1.63
CA ASP A 153 0.51 3.42 0.75
C ASP A 153 -0.48 4.35 0.04
N VAL A 154 -0.52 5.64 0.41
CA VAL A 154 -1.42 6.65 -0.16
C VAL A 154 -2.88 6.19 -0.20
N GLY A 155 -3.32 5.41 0.79
CA GLY A 155 -4.64 4.77 0.78
C GLY A 155 -5.85 5.72 0.99
N SER A 156 -5.62 7.02 1.18
CA SER A 156 -6.66 8.03 1.37
C SER A 156 -6.17 9.43 1.02
N TRP A 157 -7.08 10.37 0.78
CA TRP A 157 -6.71 11.77 0.51
C TRP A 157 -5.94 12.43 1.66
N THR A 158 -6.21 12.06 2.92
CA THR A 158 -5.45 12.56 4.06
C THR A 158 -4.02 12.03 4.09
N SER A 159 -3.70 10.97 3.33
CA SER A 159 -2.31 10.54 3.12
C SER A 159 -1.45 11.60 2.43
N LEU A 160 -2.06 12.48 1.61
CA LEU A 160 -1.35 13.60 0.98
C LEU A 160 -0.75 14.57 2.00
N GLU A 161 -1.30 14.64 3.21
CA GLU A 161 -0.72 15.47 4.27
C GLU A 161 0.69 15.04 4.66
N ARG A 162 0.98 13.73 4.50
CA ARG A 162 2.24 13.10 4.87
C ARG A 162 3.26 13.13 3.73
N VAL A 163 2.80 13.10 2.48
CA VAL A 163 3.68 12.96 1.30
C VAL A 163 3.84 14.24 0.49
N MET A 164 2.99 15.25 0.74
CA MET A 164 3.07 16.54 0.06
C MET A 164 3.33 17.69 1.03
N PRO A 165 4.17 18.67 0.64
CA PRO A 165 4.30 19.92 1.37
C PRO A 165 3.00 20.72 1.30
N GLY A 166 2.67 21.43 2.38
CA GLY A 166 1.59 22.41 2.42
C GLY A 166 2.10 23.82 2.67
N ASP A 167 1.19 24.79 2.62
CA ASP A 167 1.46 26.17 3.08
C ASP A 167 1.54 26.26 4.61
N GLU A 168 1.78 27.46 5.14
CA GLU A 168 1.89 27.73 6.58
C GLU A 168 0.63 27.37 7.38
N LEU A 169 -0.54 27.35 6.74
CA LEU A 169 -1.82 26.99 7.34
C LEU A 169 -2.19 25.51 7.07
N GLY A 170 -1.27 24.73 6.52
CA GLY A 170 -1.45 23.32 6.22
C GLY A 170 -2.35 23.04 5.01
N ASN A 171 -2.66 24.03 4.17
CA ASN A 171 -3.36 23.76 2.91
C ASN A 171 -2.41 23.13 1.90
N ARG A 172 -2.94 22.23 1.08
CA ARG A 172 -2.22 21.49 0.04
C ARG A 172 -3.00 21.57 -1.25
N HIS A 173 -2.29 21.84 -2.33
CA HIS A 173 -2.89 22.01 -3.65
C HIS A 173 -2.13 21.24 -4.73
N MET A 174 -2.88 20.50 -5.55
CA MET A 174 -2.44 19.89 -6.80
C MET A 174 -3.24 20.51 -7.94
N GLY A 175 -2.58 21.20 -8.86
CA GLY A 175 -3.26 21.86 -9.97
C GLY A 175 -2.56 23.14 -10.39
N LYS A 176 -3.36 24.07 -10.93
CA LYS A 176 -2.89 25.37 -11.42
C LYS A 176 -2.88 26.41 -10.28
N THR A 177 -3.53 27.55 -10.49
CA THR A 177 -3.49 28.66 -9.54
C THR A 177 -4.55 28.49 -8.47
N ILE A 178 -4.17 28.68 -7.20
CA ILE A 178 -5.09 28.65 -6.07
C ILE A 178 -4.90 29.86 -5.15
N LEU A 179 -5.99 30.31 -4.54
CA LEU A 179 -5.98 31.26 -3.44
C LEU A 179 -6.77 30.69 -2.25
N PHE A 180 -6.08 30.47 -1.13
CA PHE A 180 -6.71 30.21 0.16
C PHE A 180 -6.85 31.54 0.91
N HIS A 181 -8.07 31.88 1.34
CA HIS A 181 -8.34 33.07 2.14
C HIS A 181 -9.14 32.69 3.38
N LYS A 182 -8.59 32.92 4.58
CA LYS A 182 -9.18 32.50 5.86
C LYS A 182 -9.52 31.00 5.87
N SER A 183 -8.59 30.18 5.36
CA SER A 183 -8.77 28.75 5.14
C SER A 183 -7.50 28.00 5.56
N SER A 184 -7.68 26.85 6.19
CA SER A 184 -6.59 26.04 6.75
C SER A 184 -6.84 24.55 6.61
N GLY A 185 -5.76 23.77 6.51
CA GLY A 185 -5.84 22.31 6.44
C GLY A 185 -6.58 21.76 5.21
N ASN A 186 -6.81 22.50 4.14
CA ASN A 186 -7.54 21.96 3.00
C ASN A 186 -6.63 21.12 2.09
N ILE A 187 -7.17 20.10 1.45
CA ILE A 187 -6.51 19.30 0.42
C ILE A 187 -7.30 19.51 -0.87
N THR A 188 -6.67 20.09 -1.89
CA THR A 188 -7.36 20.38 -3.15
C THR A 188 -6.62 19.80 -4.33
N GLN A 189 -7.35 19.17 -5.25
CA GLN A 189 -6.89 18.78 -6.56
C GLN A 189 -7.87 19.35 -7.60
N THR A 190 -7.40 20.22 -8.49
CA THR A 190 -8.26 20.80 -9.54
C THR A 190 -7.55 20.93 -10.87
N ARG A 191 -8.32 20.86 -11.96
CA ARG A 191 -7.89 21.11 -13.33
C ARG A 191 -8.24 22.53 -13.81
N LYS A 192 -8.97 23.33 -13.02
CA LYS A 192 -9.30 24.73 -13.35
C LYS A 192 -8.04 25.60 -13.42
N GLU A 193 -8.09 26.67 -14.24
CA GLU A 193 -7.03 27.70 -14.28
C GLU A 193 -6.84 28.38 -12.92
N PHE A 194 -7.94 28.61 -12.22
CA PHE A 194 -7.98 29.30 -10.94
C PHE A 194 -9.02 28.66 -10.01
N THR A 195 -8.64 28.48 -8.74
CA THR A 195 -9.54 28.07 -7.65
C THR A 195 -9.39 29.02 -6.47
N ALA A 196 -10.52 29.43 -5.88
CA ALA A 196 -10.55 30.22 -4.67
C ALA A 196 -11.23 29.41 -3.55
N VAL A 197 -10.60 29.38 -2.38
CA VAL A 197 -11.09 28.69 -1.19
C VAL A 197 -11.18 29.71 -0.06
N LEU A 198 -12.39 29.94 0.43
CA LEU A 198 -12.70 31.05 1.33
C LEU A 198 -13.42 30.57 2.59
N GLY A 199 -12.83 30.79 3.77
CA GLY A 199 -13.50 30.60 5.05
C GLY A 199 -13.74 29.14 5.47
N VAL A 200 -13.21 28.18 4.71
CA VAL A 200 -13.40 26.74 4.95
C VAL A 200 -12.11 26.05 5.41
N ASN A 201 -12.26 25.06 6.27
CA ASN A 201 -11.16 24.31 6.86
C ASN A 201 -11.38 22.81 6.72
N ASP A 202 -10.28 22.06 6.69
CA ASP A 202 -10.27 20.59 6.66
C ASP A 202 -11.17 19.98 5.57
N LEU A 203 -11.26 20.65 4.41
CA LEU A 203 -11.92 20.09 3.24
C LEU A 203 -10.95 19.29 2.38
N ILE A 204 -11.50 18.28 1.72
CA ILE A 204 -10.94 17.59 0.57
C ILE A 204 -11.79 18.01 -0.62
N VAL A 205 -11.19 18.64 -1.62
CA VAL A 205 -11.84 19.07 -2.86
C VAL A 205 -11.08 18.47 -4.02
N VAL A 206 -11.69 17.55 -4.75
CA VAL A 206 -11.04 16.82 -5.85
C VAL A 206 -11.91 16.93 -7.09
N GLU A 207 -11.35 17.51 -8.14
CA GLU A 207 -11.93 17.52 -9.48
C GLU A 207 -11.17 16.53 -10.36
N GLU A 208 -11.92 15.64 -11.00
CA GLU A 208 -11.43 14.69 -12.00
C GLU A 208 -12.48 14.60 -13.11
N GLU A 209 -12.07 14.91 -14.34
CA GLU A 209 -12.96 14.94 -15.52
C GLU A 209 -14.27 15.71 -15.28
N ASP A 210 -15.42 15.03 -15.25
CA ASP A 210 -16.75 15.58 -15.02
C ASP A 210 -17.24 15.42 -13.57
N VAL A 211 -16.35 15.01 -12.65
CA VAL A 211 -16.64 14.77 -11.24
C VAL A 211 -15.96 15.82 -10.36
N LEU A 212 -16.74 16.41 -9.45
CA LEU A 212 -16.24 17.19 -8.32
C LEU A 212 -16.64 16.49 -7.03
N PHE A 213 -15.65 16.02 -6.28
CA PHE A 213 -15.79 15.43 -4.96
C PHE A 213 -15.43 16.47 -3.89
N ILE A 214 -16.31 16.65 -2.92
CA ILE A 214 -16.08 17.52 -1.77
C ILE A 214 -16.44 16.75 -0.51
N SER A 215 -15.55 16.72 0.46
CA SER A 215 -15.82 16.18 1.78
C SER A 215 -15.02 16.90 2.83
N THR A 216 -15.41 16.78 4.09
CA THR A 216 -14.50 17.10 5.20
C THR A 216 -13.53 15.94 5.38
N LYS A 217 -12.36 16.18 5.95
CA LYS A 217 -11.43 15.09 6.30
C LYS A 217 -12.07 14.05 7.21
N SER A 218 -12.92 14.47 8.15
CA SER A 218 -13.66 13.56 9.02
C SER A 218 -14.70 12.71 8.27
N GLY A 219 -15.27 13.24 7.19
CA GLY A 219 -16.27 12.55 6.38
C GLY A 219 -15.70 11.50 5.44
N ILE A 220 -14.38 11.49 5.19
CA ILE A 220 -13.78 10.62 4.16
C ILE A 220 -13.94 9.12 4.46
N GLY A 221 -14.09 8.75 5.74
CA GLY A 221 -14.34 7.36 6.15
C GLY A 221 -15.59 6.74 5.53
N ASP A 222 -16.55 7.57 5.11
CA ASP A 222 -17.83 7.14 4.55
C ASP A 222 -17.81 6.96 3.02
N ILE A 223 -16.65 7.14 2.37
CA ILE A 223 -16.54 7.06 0.90
C ILE A 223 -17.03 5.73 0.32
N LYS A 224 -16.88 4.62 1.05
CA LYS A 224 -17.38 3.31 0.61
C LYS A 224 -18.91 3.25 0.55
N ASN A 225 -19.58 3.92 1.48
CA ASN A 225 -21.04 4.01 1.49
C ASN A 225 -21.51 4.91 0.34
N LEU A 226 -20.86 6.06 0.13
CA LEU A 226 -21.12 6.92 -1.03
C LEU A 226 -20.99 6.15 -2.37
N VAL A 227 -19.89 5.41 -2.57
CA VAL A 227 -19.71 4.58 -3.78
C VAL A 227 -20.78 3.50 -3.89
N SER A 228 -21.21 2.90 -2.77
CA SER A 228 -22.32 1.94 -2.76
C SER A 228 -23.64 2.57 -3.21
N GLU A 229 -23.94 3.80 -2.78
CA GLU A 229 -25.13 4.53 -3.19
C GLU A 229 -25.10 4.90 -4.67
N LEU A 230 -23.96 5.38 -5.18
CA LEU A 230 -23.77 5.68 -6.59
C LEU A 230 -24.02 4.44 -7.47
N ARG A 231 -23.52 3.26 -7.05
CA ARG A 231 -23.72 1.99 -7.75
C ARG A 231 -25.17 1.49 -7.77
N LYS A 232 -25.99 1.86 -6.78
CA LYS A 232 -27.42 1.51 -6.75
C LYS A 232 -28.23 2.37 -7.72
N ASN A 233 -27.70 3.53 -8.12
CA ASN A 233 -28.37 4.46 -9.00
C ASN A 233 -27.87 4.31 -10.44
N LYS A 234 -28.73 3.83 -11.34
CA LYS A 234 -28.39 3.56 -12.75
C LYS A 234 -27.80 4.76 -13.50
N THR A 235 -28.22 6.00 -13.18
CA THR A 235 -27.68 7.20 -13.83
C THR A 235 -26.35 7.66 -13.24
N LEU A 236 -26.03 7.27 -12.01
CA LEU A 236 -24.81 7.68 -11.31
C LEU A 236 -23.71 6.61 -11.32
N GLN A 237 -24.05 5.34 -11.62
CA GLN A 237 -23.11 4.23 -11.65
C GLN A 237 -21.90 4.49 -12.56
N LYS A 238 -22.11 5.23 -13.67
CA LYS A 238 -21.04 5.64 -14.60
C LYS A 238 -19.89 6.42 -13.96
N TYR A 239 -20.08 7.00 -12.77
CA TYR A 239 -19.06 7.73 -12.01
C TYR A 239 -18.31 6.85 -10.99
N THR A 240 -18.49 5.52 -11.04
CA THR A 240 -17.85 4.56 -10.12
C THR A 240 -16.95 3.53 -10.82
N GLU A 241 -16.84 3.65 -12.14
CA GLU A 241 -16.05 2.80 -13.06
C GLU A 241 -14.82 3.59 -13.53
#